data_AF-A0A5B7F0X9-F1
#
_entry.id   AF-A0A5B7F0X9-F1
#
_cell.length_a   1.000
_cell.length_b   1.000
_cell.length_c   1.000
_cell.angle_alpha   90.00
_cell.angle_beta   90.00
_cell.angle_gamma   90.00
#
_symmetry.space_group_name_H-M   'P 1'
#
loop_
_entity.id
_entity.type
_entity.pdbx_description
1 polymer ?
#
loop_
_entity_poly.entity_id
_entity_poly.type
_entity_poly.pdbx_seq_one_letter_code
_entity_poly.pdbx_strand_id
1 'polypeptide(L)'
;MYFTFVPGIMPSLFFNLPNTLSSIENVKIFQTPIPLHLAKNISNNFTSSFFPPLFHPDGTTAISSFSKGELFSQTFAHNSNLDDSGLVAPSPPPSDYFMSTIKILRNDVFHALAGLNPRKAYGPDGVPLFVLKNCASVLAPCLAKPFQHCLSTSTFPSCWKFAYIQTVPKKGDRSNPSNYRPIALISCLSIVF
;
A
#
# COMPACT_ATOMS: atom_id res chain seq x y z
N MET A 1 5.89 -14.14 -6.15
CA MET A 1 6.85 -13.16 -5.60
C MET A 1 6.36 -12.82 -4.21
N TYR A 2 6.93 -13.48 -3.20
CA TYR A 2 6.56 -13.35 -1.80
C TYR A 2 7.16 -12.05 -1.27
N PHE A 3 6.36 -11.22 -0.57
CA PHE A 3 6.91 -10.21 0.31
C PHE A 3 7.47 -10.94 1.52
N THR A 4 8.75 -11.31 1.47
CA THR A 4 9.51 -11.68 2.67
C THR A 4 9.90 -10.39 3.38
N PHE A 5 9.34 -10.18 4.56
CA PHE A 5 9.81 -9.20 5.52
C PHE A 5 11.26 -9.57 5.87
N VAL A 6 12.21 -8.69 5.57
CA VAL A 6 13.61 -8.85 6.01
C VAL A 6 13.69 -8.26 7.42
N PRO A 7 14.00 -9.05 8.47
CA PRO A 7 14.13 -8.53 9.81
C PRO A 7 15.49 -7.83 9.94
N GLY A 8 15.50 -6.52 10.26
CA GLY A 8 16.74 -5.88 10.70
C GLY A 8 16.96 -4.40 10.38
N ILE A 9 16.07 -3.71 9.66
CA ILE A 9 16.26 -2.28 9.38
C ILE A 9 14.98 -1.50 9.75
N MET A 10 15.10 -0.72 10.84
CA MET A 10 14.20 0.35 11.31
C MET A 10 12.78 -0.04 11.78
N PRO A 11 12.59 -0.37 13.08
CA PRO A 11 11.27 -0.49 13.69
C PRO A 11 10.85 0.84 14.32
N SER A 12 10.20 1.73 13.58
CA SER A 12 9.41 2.84 14.17
C SER A 12 8.61 3.71 13.19
N LEU A 13 8.83 3.59 11.87
CA LEU A 13 8.18 4.50 10.90
C LEU A 13 7.07 3.88 10.04
N PHE A 14 6.81 2.58 10.15
CA PHE A 14 5.79 1.90 9.32
C PHE A 14 4.47 1.58 10.02
N PHE A 15 4.37 1.72 11.33
CA PHE A 15 3.12 1.57 12.07
C PHE A 15 3.04 2.60 13.20
N ASN A 16 2.69 3.83 12.84
CA ASN A 16 1.96 4.71 13.74
C ASN A 16 0.72 5.17 12.96
N LEU A 17 -0.24 4.25 12.80
CA LEU A 17 -1.62 4.66 12.60
C LEU A 17 -2.12 5.17 13.96
N PRO A 18 -2.55 6.43 14.09
CA PRO A 18 -3.12 6.90 15.34
C PRO A 18 -4.38 6.09 15.66
N ASN A 19 -4.38 5.50 16.86
CA ASN A 19 -5.51 4.89 17.54
C ASN A 19 -6.55 5.97 17.87
N THR A 20 -7.36 6.35 16.89
CA THR A 20 -8.64 7.02 17.09
C THR A 20 -9.62 6.49 16.06
N LEU A 21 -10.86 6.28 16.51
CA LEU A 21 -12.01 5.70 15.80
C LEU A 21 -12.49 6.51 14.57
N SER A 22 -11.59 7.20 13.88
CA SER A 22 -11.81 7.89 12.60
C SER A 22 -10.86 7.42 11.48
N SER A 23 -9.91 6.53 11.75
CA SER A 23 -8.89 6.12 10.75
C SER A 23 -9.38 5.18 9.63
N ILE A 24 -10.66 4.77 9.62
CA ILE A 24 -11.26 3.96 8.55
C ILE A 24 -11.85 4.85 7.42
N GLU A 25 -11.93 6.17 7.60
CA GLU A 25 -12.39 7.10 6.55
C GLU A 25 -11.43 7.20 5.34
N ASN A 26 -10.22 6.65 5.43
CA ASN A 26 -9.19 6.79 4.40
C ASN A 26 -9.15 5.63 3.39
N VAL A 27 -10.02 4.62 3.53
CA VAL A 27 -10.22 3.57 2.52
C VAL A 27 -11.35 3.98 1.59
N LYS A 28 -11.10 4.97 0.72
CA LYS A 28 -11.99 5.19 -0.43
C LYS A 28 -11.64 4.16 -1.50
N ILE A 29 -12.49 3.14 -1.62
CA ILE A 29 -12.52 2.24 -2.78
C ILE A 29 -12.95 3.08 -3.99
N PHE A 30 -12.01 3.82 -4.57
CA PHE A 30 -12.27 4.58 -5.79
C PHE A 30 -12.20 3.63 -6.98
N GLN A 31 -13.35 3.40 -7.62
CA GLN A 31 -13.45 2.87 -8.97
C GLN A 31 -13.12 3.98 -9.98
N THR A 32 -11.86 4.36 -10.10
CA THR A 32 -11.40 5.11 -11.29
C THR A 32 -11.01 4.10 -12.38
N PRO A 33 -11.09 4.47 -13.68
CA PRO A 33 -10.77 3.56 -14.77
C PRO A 33 -9.31 3.09 -14.63
N ILE A 34 -9.18 1.78 -14.43
CA ILE A 34 -7.93 1.11 -14.15
C ILE A 34 -6.99 1.24 -15.36
N PRO A 35 -5.68 1.47 -15.18
CA PRO A 35 -4.69 1.48 -16.25
C PRO A 35 -4.80 0.34 -17.29
N LEU A 36 -4.64 0.67 -18.57
CA LEU A 36 -4.67 -0.29 -19.69
C LEU A 36 -3.72 -1.50 -19.55
N HIS A 37 -2.58 -1.36 -18.87
CA HIS A 37 -1.65 -2.49 -18.67
C HIS A 37 -2.13 -3.47 -17.59
N LEU A 38 -2.96 -3.01 -16.65
CA LEU A 38 -3.65 -3.84 -15.67
C LEU A 38 -4.94 -4.44 -16.25
N ALA A 39 -5.54 -3.78 -17.25
CA ALA A 39 -6.69 -4.26 -18.00
C ALA A 39 -6.47 -5.63 -18.67
N LYS A 40 -5.24 -5.96 -19.08
CA LYS A 40 -4.91 -7.25 -19.70
C LYS A 40 -5.05 -8.45 -18.75
N ASN A 41 -4.90 -8.26 -17.44
CA ASN A 41 -5.17 -9.31 -16.44
C ASN A 41 -6.60 -9.24 -15.89
N ILE A 42 -7.32 -8.17 -16.19
CA ILE A 42 -8.73 -7.96 -15.89
C ILE A 42 -9.60 -8.64 -16.95
N SER A 43 -9.19 -8.73 -18.21
CA SER A 43 -10.04 -9.42 -19.21
C SER A 43 -10.28 -10.89 -18.87
N ASN A 44 -9.31 -11.54 -18.21
CA ASN A 44 -9.45 -12.93 -17.80
C ASN A 44 -10.03 -13.12 -16.37
N ASN A 45 -9.95 -12.11 -15.49
CA ASN A 45 -10.43 -12.21 -14.09
C ASN A 45 -11.68 -11.36 -13.75
N PHE A 46 -11.98 -10.34 -14.54
CA PHE A 46 -12.99 -9.31 -14.26
C PHE A 46 -13.93 -9.06 -15.45
N THR A 47 -13.59 -9.43 -16.69
CA THR A 47 -14.54 -9.46 -17.82
C THR A 47 -15.06 -10.87 -18.13
N SER A 48 -14.84 -11.82 -17.22
CA SER A 48 -15.68 -13.01 -17.08
C SER A 48 -16.79 -12.66 -16.09
N SER A 49 -18.04 -12.86 -16.49
CA SER A 49 -19.28 -12.53 -15.78
C SER A 49 -19.54 -13.26 -14.45
N PHE A 50 -18.52 -13.74 -13.72
CA PHE A 50 -18.71 -14.58 -12.53
C PHE A 50 -17.75 -14.24 -11.38
N PHE A 51 -17.70 -12.98 -10.95
CA PHE A 51 -17.29 -12.72 -9.56
C PHE A 51 -18.47 -13.15 -8.67
N PRO A 52 -18.36 -14.25 -7.91
CA PRO A 52 -19.51 -14.86 -7.26
C PRO A 52 -20.11 -13.89 -6.22
N PRO A 53 -21.38 -14.07 -5.87
CA PRO A 53 -21.94 -13.45 -4.68
C PRO A 53 -21.06 -13.78 -3.47
N LEU A 54 -20.88 -12.81 -2.56
CA LEU A 54 -20.11 -13.04 -1.34
C LEU A 54 -21.06 -13.22 -0.17
N PHE A 55 -20.79 -14.21 0.67
CA PHE A 55 -21.62 -14.48 1.85
C PHE A 55 -21.13 -13.66 3.04
N HIS A 56 -22.07 -12.99 3.70
CA HIS A 56 -21.84 -12.35 4.98
C HIS A 56 -21.87 -13.37 6.11
N PRO A 57 -21.19 -13.12 7.23
CA PRO A 57 -21.33 -13.94 8.45
C PRO A 57 -22.76 -13.96 9.01
N ASP A 58 -23.56 -12.93 8.73
CA ASP A 58 -24.95 -12.78 9.18
C ASP A 58 -25.99 -13.54 8.31
N GLY A 59 -25.53 -14.24 7.27
CA GLY A 59 -26.39 -14.98 6.33
C GLY A 59 -26.90 -14.18 5.13
N THR A 60 -26.64 -12.87 5.06
CA THR A 60 -26.95 -12.06 3.87
C THR A 60 -25.91 -12.27 2.76
N THR A 61 -26.20 -11.81 1.55
CA THR A 61 -25.33 -12.01 0.38
C THR A 61 -25.05 -10.69 -0.35
N ALA A 62 -23.78 -10.36 -0.52
CA ALA A 62 -23.34 -9.21 -1.31
C ALA A 62 -23.27 -9.57 -2.80
N ILE A 63 -24.13 -8.91 -3.59
CA ILE A 63 -24.25 -9.16 -5.04
C ILE A 63 -23.68 -8.00 -5.84
N SER A 64 -23.96 -6.76 -5.43
CA SER A 64 -23.48 -5.54 -6.08
C SER A 64 -21.97 -5.34 -5.88
N SER A 65 -21.31 -4.63 -6.80
CA SER A 65 -19.89 -4.30 -6.69
C SER A 65 -19.59 -3.45 -5.45
N PHE A 66 -20.50 -2.53 -5.09
CA PHE A 66 -20.41 -1.70 -3.90
C PHE A 66 -20.47 -2.56 -2.62
N SER A 67 -21.52 -3.36 -2.47
CA SER A 67 -21.71 -4.22 -1.28
C SER A 67 -20.58 -5.24 -1.12
N LYS A 68 -20.04 -5.76 -2.23
CA LYS A 68 -18.87 -6.65 -2.21
C LYS A 68 -17.62 -5.92 -1.73
N GLY A 69 -17.39 -4.69 -2.19
CA GLY A 69 -16.27 -3.86 -1.76
C GLY A 69 -16.33 -3.54 -0.26
N GLU A 70 -17.52 -3.19 0.24
CA GLU A 70 -17.75 -2.94 1.66
C GLU A 70 -17.51 -4.18 2.51
N LEU A 71 -18.07 -5.34 2.13
CA LEU A 71 -17.84 -6.60 2.83
C LEU A 71 -16.35 -6.98 2.88
N PHE A 72 -15.63 -6.78 1.78
CA PHE A 72 -14.17 -6.98 1.79
C PHE A 72 -13.46 -6.04 2.74
N SER A 73 -13.80 -4.74 2.70
CA SER A 73 -13.22 -3.74 3.60
C SER A 73 -13.39 -4.14 5.07
N GLN A 74 -14.62 -4.50 5.46
CA GLN A 74 -14.94 -4.96 6.81
C GLN A 74 -14.19 -6.24 7.18
N THR A 75 -14.16 -7.23 6.28
CA THR A 75 -13.47 -8.52 6.51
C THR A 75 -11.97 -8.31 6.70
N PHE A 76 -11.33 -7.46 5.89
CA PHE A 76 -9.90 -7.19 6.02
C PHE A 76 -9.58 -6.39 7.27
N ALA A 77 -10.41 -5.40 7.63
CA ALA A 77 -10.25 -4.65 8.87
C ALA A 77 -10.36 -5.57 10.10
N HIS A 78 -11.36 -6.45 10.12
CA HIS A 78 -11.54 -7.42 11.21
C HIS A 78 -10.34 -8.36 11.37
N ASN A 79 -9.75 -8.81 10.26
CA ASN A 79 -8.59 -9.70 10.27
C ASN A 79 -7.25 -8.98 10.57
N SER A 80 -7.23 -7.65 10.60
CA SER A 80 -6.01 -6.82 10.75
C SER A 80 -5.92 -6.16 12.12
N ASN A 81 -6.47 -6.80 13.16
CA ASN A 81 -6.36 -6.32 14.53
C ASN A 81 -5.16 -6.97 15.23
N LEU A 82 -4.37 -6.17 15.93
CA LEU A 82 -3.39 -6.62 16.89
C LEU A 82 -3.87 -6.15 18.26
N ASP A 83 -3.98 -7.06 19.22
CA ASP A 83 -4.25 -6.69 20.61
C ASP A 83 -2.94 -6.22 21.23
N ASP A 84 -2.75 -4.89 21.25
CA ASP A 84 -1.63 -4.22 21.90
C ASP A 84 -2.00 -3.70 23.29
N SER A 85 -3.20 -4.03 23.79
CA SER A 85 -3.66 -3.56 25.08
C SER A 85 -2.78 -4.13 26.21
N GLY A 86 -2.16 -3.23 26.98
CA GLY A 86 -1.26 -3.58 28.07
C GLY A 86 0.19 -3.81 27.68
N LEU A 87 0.57 -3.68 26.41
CA LEU A 87 1.97 -3.70 25.99
C LEU A 87 2.61 -2.33 26.18
N VAL A 88 3.66 -2.26 27.00
CA VAL A 88 4.51 -1.08 27.11
C VAL A 88 5.67 -1.25 26.13
N ALA A 89 5.89 -0.25 25.27
CA ALA A 89 7.05 -0.23 24.39
C ALA A 89 8.33 -0.33 25.25
N PRO A 90 9.24 -1.27 24.97
CA PRO A 90 10.46 -1.40 25.75
C PRO A 90 11.25 -0.09 25.70
N SER A 91 11.70 0.38 26.86
CA SER A 91 12.60 1.54 26.91
C SER A 91 13.92 1.15 26.24
N PRO A 92 14.41 1.92 25.25
CA PRO A 92 15.71 1.65 24.67
C PRO A 92 16.78 1.81 25.77
N PRO A 93 17.81 0.95 25.80
CA PRO A 93 18.93 1.14 26.71
C PRO A 93 19.62 2.48 26.42
N PRO A 94 20.22 3.14 27.43
CA PRO A 94 21.06 4.31 27.20
C PRO A 94 22.13 3.99 26.16
N SER A 95 22.15 4.75 25.07
CA SER A 95 23.06 4.58 23.95
C SER A 95 23.67 5.93 23.61
N ASP A 96 25.00 6.02 23.70
CA ASP A 96 25.75 7.21 23.25
C ASP A 96 25.99 7.21 21.73
N TYR A 97 25.50 6.18 21.02
CA TYR A 97 25.56 6.11 19.57
C TYR A 97 24.43 6.93 18.96
N PHE A 98 24.80 8.03 18.32
CA PHE A 98 23.91 8.79 17.46
C PHE A 98 24.08 8.32 16.02
N MET A 99 22.97 7.99 15.37
CA MET A 99 22.98 7.73 13.93
C MET A 99 23.31 9.04 13.20
N SER A 100 24.26 8.99 12.29
CA SER A 100 24.62 10.16 11.49
C SER A 100 23.43 10.63 10.66
N THR A 101 23.40 11.93 10.34
CA THR A 101 22.33 12.50 9.50
C THR A 101 22.33 11.82 8.14
N ILE A 102 21.24 11.13 7.82
CA ILE A 102 21.01 10.53 6.52
C ILE A 102 20.80 11.67 5.50
N LYS A 103 21.61 11.65 4.43
CA LYS A 103 21.50 12.58 3.31
C LYS A 103 21.01 11.83 2.09
N ILE A 104 19.91 12.30 1.49
CA ILE A 104 19.40 11.77 0.23
C ILE A 104 20.05 12.57 -0.91
N LEU A 105 20.93 11.91 -1.67
CA LEU A 105 21.57 12.53 -2.84
C LEU A 105 20.72 12.31 -4.10
N ARG A 106 20.90 13.21 -5.07
CA ARG A 106 20.29 13.08 -6.39
C ARG A 106 20.58 11.73 -7.03
N ASN A 107 21.81 11.23 -6.91
CA ASN A 107 22.19 9.95 -7.49
C ASN A 107 21.44 8.79 -6.84
N ASP A 108 21.23 8.82 -5.53
CA ASP A 108 20.48 7.77 -4.82
C ASP A 108 19.05 7.68 -5.37
N VAL A 109 18.39 8.84 -5.52
CA VAL A 109 17.05 8.93 -6.10
C VAL A 109 17.05 8.50 -7.57
N PHE A 110 18.05 8.91 -8.35
CA PHE A 110 18.18 8.48 -9.74
C PHE A 110 18.29 6.96 -9.85
N HIS A 111 19.14 6.33 -9.05
CA HIS A 111 19.31 4.88 -9.05
C HIS A 111 18.04 4.16 -8.60
N ALA A 112 17.34 4.68 -7.58
CA ALA A 112 16.05 4.15 -7.15
C ALA A 112 15.00 4.21 -8.27
N LEU A 113 14.90 5.35 -8.98
CA LEU A 113 13.97 5.53 -10.12
C LEU A 113 14.35 4.67 -11.33
N ALA A 114 15.63 4.61 -11.69
CA ALA A 114 16.12 3.82 -12.81
C ALA A 114 15.98 2.31 -12.56
N GLY A 115 16.04 1.89 -11.29
CA GLY A 115 15.84 0.52 -10.83
C GLY A 115 14.39 0.03 -10.85
N LEU A 116 13.40 0.91 -11.08
CA LEU A 116 11.99 0.54 -11.06
C LEU A 116 11.67 -0.51 -12.15
N ASN A 117 10.75 -1.42 -11.82
CA ASN A 117 10.16 -2.33 -12.81
C ASN A 117 8.95 -1.63 -13.47
N PRO A 118 9.04 -1.25 -14.76
CA PRO A 118 8.01 -0.43 -15.41
C PRO A 118 6.66 -1.15 -15.58
N ARG A 119 6.61 -2.47 -15.38
CA ARG A 119 5.41 -3.29 -15.52
C ARG A 119 4.57 -3.40 -14.23
N LYS A 120 5.04 -2.85 -13.11
CA LYS A 120 4.28 -2.85 -11.86
C LYS A 120 3.07 -1.90 -11.96
N ALA A 121 2.06 -2.20 -11.16
CA ALA A 121 0.88 -1.35 -11.01
C ALA A 121 1.22 -0.03 -10.28
N TYR A 122 0.42 1.00 -10.52
CA TYR A 122 0.51 2.29 -9.85
C TYR A 122 -0.68 2.50 -8.92
N GLY A 123 -0.53 3.45 -7.99
CA GLY A 123 -1.53 3.76 -6.97
C GLY A 123 -2.52 4.86 -7.37
N PRO A 124 -3.16 5.51 -6.38
CA PRO A 124 -4.19 6.53 -6.63
C PRO A 124 -3.72 7.81 -7.31
N ASP A 125 -2.42 8.04 -7.37
CA ASP A 125 -1.81 9.21 -8.02
C ASP A 125 -1.84 9.13 -9.56
N GLY A 126 -2.14 7.96 -10.13
CA GLY A 126 -2.23 7.79 -11.57
C GLY A 126 -0.87 7.82 -12.29
N VAL A 127 0.25 7.86 -11.56
CA VAL A 127 1.60 8.01 -12.14
C VAL A 127 2.22 6.63 -12.38
N PRO A 128 2.42 6.18 -13.63
CA PRO A 128 2.99 4.87 -13.90
C PRO A 128 4.50 4.81 -13.63
N LEU A 129 5.00 3.66 -13.19
CA LEU A 129 6.43 3.46 -12.92
C LEU A 129 7.31 3.64 -14.17
N PHE A 130 6.80 3.36 -15.37
CA PHE A 130 7.56 3.56 -16.60
C PHE A 130 7.87 5.05 -16.85
N VAL A 131 6.97 5.97 -16.46
CA VAL A 131 7.20 7.41 -16.57
C VAL A 131 8.30 7.83 -15.61
N LEU A 132 8.22 7.38 -14.36
CA LEU A 132 9.24 7.67 -13.35
C LEU A 132 10.62 7.16 -13.74
N LYS A 133 10.68 5.95 -14.31
CA LYS A 133 11.92 5.34 -14.80
C LYS A 133 12.50 6.10 -15.97
N ASN A 134 11.69 6.41 -16.99
CA ASN A 134 12.16 7.07 -18.20
C ASN A 134 12.55 8.54 -17.96
N CYS A 135 11.90 9.19 -16.98
CA CYS A 135 12.17 10.57 -16.60
C CYS A 135 13.13 10.68 -15.39
N ALA A 136 13.83 9.61 -15.01
CA ALA A 136 14.63 9.55 -13.78
C ALA A 136 15.67 10.67 -13.67
N SER A 137 16.36 11.01 -14.77
CA SER A 137 17.38 12.07 -14.80
C SER A 137 16.81 13.46 -14.47
N VAL A 138 15.58 13.72 -14.91
CA VAL A 138 14.87 15.00 -14.68
C VAL A 138 14.19 15.02 -13.31
N LEU A 139 13.63 13.90 -12.87
CA LEU A 139 12.87 13.81 -11.61
C LEU A 139 13.75 13.68 -10.37
N ALA A 140 14.89 12.99 -10.45
CA ALA A 140 15.82 12.83 -9.34
C ALA A 140 16.20 14.14 -8.60
N PRO A 141 16.59 15.25 -9.27
CA PRO A 141 16.84 16.52 -8.56
C PRO A 141 15.59 17.09 -7.87
N CYS A 142 14.42 16.91 -8.48
CA CYS A 142 13.17 17.47 -8.01
C CYS A 142 12.67 16.73 -6.77
N LEU A 143 12.90 15.41 -6.69
CA LEU A 143 12.44 14.54 -5.61
C LEU A 143 13.41 14.46 -4.43
N ALA A 144 14.71 14.65 -4.64
CA ALA A 144 15.71 14.58 -3.57
C ALA A 144 15.43 15.55 -2.42
N LYS A 145 15.02 16.80 -2.73
CA LYS A 145 14.70 17.81 -1.71
C LYS A 145 13.46 17.45 -0.88
N PRO A 146 12.30 17.12 -1.49
CA PRO A 146 11.14 16.60 -0.75
C PRO A 146 11.45 15.38 0.11
N PHE A 147 12.19 14.40 -0.42
CA PHE A 147 12.54 13.20 0.35
C PHE A 147 13.43 13.54 1.55
N GLN A 148 14.45 14.37 1.35
CA GLN A 148 15.29 14.83 2.45
C GLN A 148 14.45 15.54 3.52
N HIS A 149 13.51 16.38 3.10
CA HIS A 149 12.62 17.07 4.01
C HIS A 149 11.75 16.10 4.82
N CYS A 150 11.20 15.05 4.19
CA CYS A 150 10.41 14.02 4.87
C CYS A 150 11.22 13.30 5.96
N LEU A 151 12.50 12.96 5.68
CA LEU A 151 13.39 12.35 6.68
C LEU A 151 13.75 13.33 7.80
N SER A 152 14.06 14.59 7.47
CA SER A 152 14.48 15.59 8.46
C SER A 152 13.35 16.01 9.40
N THR A 153 12.09 15.96 8.95
CA THR A 153 10.92 16.29 9.76
C THR A 153 10.20 15.06 10.31
N SER A 154 10.73 13.86 10.05
CA SER A 154 10.06 12.57 10.38
C SER A 154 8.60 12.53 9.89
N THR A 155 8.30 13.22 8.79
CA THR A 155 6.92 13.42 8.31
C THR A 155 6.75 12.76 6.95
N PHE A 156 5.90 11.74 6.90
CA PHE A 156 5.54 11.07 5.65
C PHE A 156 4.34 11.76 4.97
N PRO A 157 4.41 12.10 3.66
CA PRO A 157 3.34 12.82 2.97
C PRO A 157 1.99 12.08 3.03
N SER A 158 0.93 12.81 3.39
CA SER A 158 -0.43 12.24 3.49
C SER A 158 -0.90 11.67 2.16
N CYS A 159 -0.60 12.33 1.04
CA CYS A 159 -0.96 11.86 -0.30
C CYS A 159 -0.36 10.49 -0.66
N TRP A 160 0.76 10.08 -0.06
CA TRP A 160 1.40 8.79 -0.30
C TRP A 160 0.89 7.67 0.63
N LYS A 161 0.10 8.01 1.64
CA LYS A 161 -0.54 7.04 2.56
C LYS A 161 -1.79 6.39 1.96
N PHE A 162 -2.34 6.97 0.90
CA PHE A 162 -3.50 6.41 0.21
C PHE A 162 -3.11 5.25 -0.70
N ALA A 163 -3.99 4.25 -0.78
CA ALA A 163 -3.82 3.07 -1.62
C ALA A 163 -5.14 2.63 -2.24
N TYR A 164 -5.08 2.03 -3.42
CA TYR A 164 -6.17 1.21 -3.93
C TYR A 164 -6.03 -0.22 -3.40
N ILE A 165 -7.11 -0.77 -2.86
CA ILE A 165 -7.13 -2.16 -2.37
C ILE A 165 -7.68 -3.07 -3.46
N GLN A 166 -6.83 -3.92 -4.00
CA GLN A 166 -7.20 -4.97 -4.95
C GLN A 166 -7.35 -6.30 -4.22
N THR A 167 -8.48 -6.97 -4.39
CA THR A 167 -8.68 -8.32 -3.84
C THR A 167 -8.11 -9.37 -4.78
N VAL A 168 -7.40 -10.34 -4.21
CA VAL A 168 -6.83 -11.48 -4.95
C VAL A 168 -7.28 -12.80 -4.31
N PRO A 169 -7.90 -13.72 -5.07
CA PRO A 169 -8.38 -14.98 -4.53
C PRO A 169 -7.22 -15.87 -4.05
N LYS A 170 -7.42 -16.51 -2.90
CA LYS A 170 -6.64 -17.65 -2.40
C LYS A 170 -7.28 -18.95 -2.92
N LYS A 171 -6.70 -20.09 -2.52
CA LYS A 171 -7.39 -21.38 -2.63
C LYS A 171 -8.62 -21.39 -1.72
N GLY A 172 -9.67 -22.09 -2.12
CA GLY A 172 -10.92 -22.23 -1.36
C GLY A 172 -12.13 -21.70 -2.13
N ASP A 173 -13.28 -21.63 -1.45
CA ASP A 173 -14.52 -21.09 -1.99
C ASP A 173 -14.36 -19.58 -2.29
N ARG A 174 -14.69 -19.20 -3.52
CA ARG A 174 -14.64 -17.82 -4.01
C ARG A 174 -15.79 -16.96 -3.50
N SER A 175 -16.83 -17.56 -2.94
CA SER A 175 -17.95 -16.85 -2.32
C SER A 175 -17.66 -16.44 -0.87
N ASN A 176 -16.58 -16.96 -0.28
CA ASN A 176 -16.15 -16.61 1.07
C ASN A 176 -15.12 -15.46 1.02
N PRO A 177 -15.41 -14.28 1.61
CA PRO A 177 -14.50 -13.12 1.57
C PRO A 177 -13.16 -13.37 2.29
N SER A 178 -13.11 -14.26 3.29
CA SER A 178 -11.86 -14.61 4.01
C SER A 178 -10.83 -15.34 3.12
N ASN A 179 -11.30 -15.93 2.02
CA ASN A 179 -10.46 -16.57 1.01
C ASN A 179 -9.84 -15.58 0.02
N TYR A 180 -9.81 -14.29 0.33
CA TYR A 180 -9.12 -13.27 -0.47
C TYR A 180 -7.97 -12.64 0.31
N ARG A 181 -6.99 -12.11 -0.43
CA ARG A 181 -5.90 -11.28 0.09
C ARG A 181 -6.12 -9.84 -0.38
N PRO A 182 -6.01 -8.84 0.51
CA PRO A 182 -5.87 -7.46 0.08
C PRO A 182 -4.46 -7.24 -0.50
N ILE A 183 -4.37 -6.58 -1.64
CA ILE A 183 -3.14 -6.03 -2.20
C ILE A 183 -3.31 -4.52 -2.27
N ALA A 184 -2.47 -3.79 -1.54
CA ALA A 184 -2.43 -2.34 -1.58
C ALA A 184 -1.58 -1.86 -2.77
N LEU A 185 -2.19 -1.05 -3.64
CA LEU A 185 -1.52 -0.32 -4.70
C LEU A 185 -1.30 1.11 -4.22
N ILE A 186 -0.09 1.42 -3.79
CA ILE A 186 0.31 2.74 -3.27
C ILE A 186 0.93 3.62 -4.36
N SER A 187 1.03 4.92 -4.08
CA SER A 187 1.77 5.86 -4.94
C SER A 187 3.17 5.33 -5.26
N CYS A 188 3.60 5.48 -6.51
CA CYS A 188 4.93 5.01 -6.93
C CYS A 188 6.07 5.76 -6.22
N LEU A 189 5.82 7.01 -5.80
CA LEU A 189 6.79 7.78 -5.02
C LEU A 189 6.97 7.22 -3.60
N SER A 190 5.91 6.65 -3.02
CA SER A 190 5.95 5.90 -1.76
C SER A 190 6.84 4.66 -1.84
N ILE A 191 6.95 4.04 -3.02
CA ILE A 191 7.82 2.87 -3.26
C ILE A 191 9.29 3.28 -3.42
N VAL A 192 9.54 4.50 -3.91
CA VAL A 192 10.89 5.02 -4.19
C VAL A 192 11.53 5.62 -2.93
N PHE A 193 10.72 6.23 -2.06
CA PHE A 193 11.15 6.78 -0.77
C PHE A 193 11.57 5.66 0.20
#